data_AF-A0A8S3FRE3-F1
#
_entry.id   AF-A0A8S3FRE3-F1
#
_cell.length_a   1.000
_cell.length_b   1.000
_cell.length_c   1.000
_cell.angle_alpha   90.00
_cell.angle_beta   90.00
_cell.angle_gamma   90.00
#
_symmetry.space_group_name_H-M   'P 1'
#
loop_
_entity.id
_entity.type
_entity.pdbx_description
1 polymer ?
#
loop_
_entity_poly.entity_id
_entity_poly.type
_entity_poly.pdbx_seq_one_letter_code
_entity_poly.pdbx_strand_id
1 'polypeptide(L)'
;MSGRCQCKPGVTGLACDSCLENHYGYHACTNEGCKPCACGLGSIGPSCDLYTGQCQCKPGVGGRNCDVCLPGYWDLNVDGCKPCQCDRFGTVRDLSNTGLSCDAQTGRCYCIEGVRGERCDQCEEYYTIVE
;
A
#
# COMPACT_ATOMS: atom_id res chain seq x y z
N MET A 1 16.56 -45.97 -6.90
CA MET A 1 15.28 -45.22 -6.90
C MET A 1 15.45 -44.05 -5.94
N SER A 2 15.59 -42.83 -6.43
CA SER A 2 15.59 -41.64 -5.57
C SER A 2 14.15 -41.37 -5.13
N GLY A 3 13.77 -41.83 -3.94
CA GLY A 3 12.43 -41.64 -3.36
C GLY A 3 12.23 -40.21 -2.90
N ARG A 4 12.21 -39.26 -3.82
CA ARG A 4 11.95 -37.85 -3.52
C ARG A 4 10.43 -37.62 -3.59
N CYS A 5 9.86 -37.17 -2.48
CA CYS A 5 8.45 -36.79 -2.41
C CYS A 5 8.14 -35.73 -3.48
N GLN A 6 7.00 -35.89 -4.17
CA GLN A 6 6.49 -34.83 -5.06
C GLN A 6 5.80 -33.78 -4.20
N CYS A 7 6.38 -32.59 -4.13
CA CYS A 7 5.83 -31.50 -3.34
C CYS A 7 4.59 -30.89 -4.00
N LYS A 8 3.71 -30.30 -3.18
CA LYS A 8 2.59 -29.48 -3.65
C LYS A 8 3.10 -28.26 -4.44
N PRO A 9 2.27 -27.63 -5.30
CA PRO A 9 2.68 -26.45 -6.06
C PRO A 9 3.26 -25.35 -5.17
N GLY A 10 4.36 -24.71 -5.58
CA GLY A 10 4.96 -23.64 -4.77
C GLY A 10 5.67 -24.10 -3.49
N VAL A 11 5.76 -25.41 -3.21
CA VAL A 11 6.41 -25.99 -2.02
C VAL A 11 7.73 -26.66 -2.41
N THR A 12 8.72 -26.58 -1.54
CA THR A 12 10.08 -27.09 -1.70
C THR A 12 10.60 -27.75 -0.41
N GLY A 13 11.84 -28.23 -0.46
CA GLY A 13 12.49 -28.97 0.63
C GLY A 13 12.40 -30.47 0.43
N LEU A 14 13.24 -31.22 1.17
CA LEU A 14 13.24 -32.69 1.13
C LEU A 14 11.95 -33.27 1.71
N ALA A 15 11.40 -32.60 2.73
CA ALA A 15 10.15 -32.96 3.40
C ALA A 15 8.91 -32.24 2.82
N CYS A 16 9.07 -31.39 1.79
CA CYS A 16 7.99 -30.56 1.23
C CYS A 16 7.28 -29.71 2.29
N ASP A 17 8.06 -29.03 3.14
CA ASP A 17 7.59 -28.30 4.32
C ASP A 17 7.82 -26.78 4.25
N SER A 18 8.40 -26.30 3.14
CA SER A 18 8.83 -24.91 2.96
C SER A 18 8.30 -24.35 1.65
N CYS A 19 7.97 -23.06 1.59
CA CYS A 19 7.60 -22.43 0.32
C CYS A 19 8.83 -22.20 -0.58
N LEU A 20 8.61 -22.21 -1.90
CA LEU A 20 9.55 -21.61 -2.85
C LEU A 20 9.77 -20.13 -2.50
N GLU A 21 10.86 -19.57 -3.01
CA GLU A 21 11.10 -18.13 -2.91
C GLU A 21 9.92 -17.34 -3.50
N ASN A 22 9.59 -16.21 -2.87
CA ASN A 22 8.46 -15.37 -3.26
C ASN A 22 7.12 -16.12 -3.28
N HIS A 23 6.91 -17.08 -2.36
CA HIS A 23 5.63 -17.74 -2.12
C HIS A 23 5.28 -17.76 -0.63
N TYR A 24 4.00 -17.88 -0.31
CA TYR A 24 3.48 -17.84 1.06
C TYR A 24 2.28 -18.77 1.26
N GLY A 25 1.87 -18.94 2.52
CA GLY A 25 0.63 -19.63 2.89
C GLY A 25 0.74 -21.16 2.91
N TYR A 26 1.88 -21.71 3.31
CA TYR A 26 2.01 -23.15 3.44
C TYR A 26 1.10 -23.71 4.55
N HIS A 27 0.31 -24.73 4.20
CA HIS A 27 -0.52 -25.48 5.14
C HIS A 27 -0.35 -26.99 4.94
N ALA A 28 0.19 -27.68 5.95
CA ALA A 28 0.48 -29.11 5.85
C ALA A 28 -0.79 -29.96 5.66
N CYS A 29 -1.89 -29.59 6.34
CA CYS A 29 -3.13 -30.36 6.39
C CYS A 29 -4.10 -30.14 5.21
N THR A 30 -3.82 -29.18 4.32
CA THR A 30 -4.66 -28.91 3.14
C THR A 30 -4.00 -29.49 1.89
N ASN A 31 -4.74 -29.69 0.81
CA ASN A 31 -4.13 -30.00 -0.48
C ASN A 31 -3.58 -28.76 -1.21
N GLU A 32 -3.64 -27.58 -0.58
CA GLU A 32 -3.10 -26.35 -1.13
C GLU A 32 -1.57 -26.32 -0.96
N GLY A 33 -0.89 -25.89 -2.02
CA GLY A 33 0.52 -25.54 -1.97
C GLY A 33 0.73 -24.08 -1.54
N CYS A 34 1.93 -23.54 -1.74
CA CYS A 34 2.16 -22.12 -1.50
C CYS A 34 1.70 -21.27 -2.69
N LYS A 35 1.21 -20.06 -2.40
CA LYS A 35 0.76 -19.09 -3.40
C LYS A 35 1.89 -18.11 -3.71
N PRO A 36 2.10 -17.72 -4.97
CA PRO A 36 3.12 -16.72 -5.31
C PRO A 36 2.77 -15.37 -4.68
N CYS A 37 3.79 -14.65 -4.24
CA CYS A 37 3.67 -13.25 -3.86
C CYS A 37 3.27 -12.41 -5.08
N ALA A 38 2.43 -11.40 -4.87
CA ALA A 38 1.96 -10.51 -5.92
C ALA A 38 2.36 -9.05 -5.61
N CYS A 39 3.62 -8.84 -5.24
CA CYS A 39 4.12 -7.52 -4.86
C CYS A 39 4.18 -6.58 -6.07
N GLY A 40 3.53 -5.43 -5.96
CA GLY A 40 3.40 -4.41 -6.97
C GLY A 40 4.55 -3.40 -6.97
N LEU A 41 4.38 -2.34 -7.76
CA LEU A 41 5.41 -1.32 -8.01
C LEU A 41 5.95 -0.65 -6.75
N GLY A 42 5.09 -0.43 -5.75
CA GLY A 42 5.45 0.22 -4.50
C GLY A 42 6.04 -0.72 -3.45
N SER A 43 6.41 -1.94 -3.82
CA SER A 43 7.10 -2.87 -2.92
C SER A 43 8.62 -2.67 -2.96
N ILE A 44 9.29 -3.02 -1.85
CA ILE A 44 10.77 -3.03 -1.77
C ILE A 44 11.36 -4.16 -2.62
N GLY A 45 10.62 -5.25 -2.79
CA GLY A 45 11.02 -6.41 -3.59
C GLY A 45 9.87 -7.41 -3.77
N PRO A 46 10.15 -8.54 -4.44
CA PRO A 46 9.13 -9.53 -4.80
C PRO A 46 8.70 -10.43 -3.62
N SER A 47 9.43 -10.39 -2.51
CA SER A 47 9.18 -11.23 -1.34
C SER A 47 8.04 -10.69 -0.48
N CYS A 48 7.25 -11.60 0.07
CA CYS A 48 6.16 -11.30 0.99
C CYS A 48 6.25 -12.17 2.24
N ASP A 49 5.55 -11.77 3.29
CA ASP A 49 5.45 -12.51 4.54
C ASP A 49 4.91 -13.94 4.30
N LEU A 50 5.59 -14.93 4.89
CA LEU A 50 5.36 -16.35 4.62
C LEU A 50 3.97 -16.86 5.02
N TYR A 51 3.24 -16.13 5.87
CA TYR A 51 1.93 -16.55 6.37
C TYR A 51 0.80 -15.69 5.80
N THR A 52 0.97 -14.37 5.84
CA THR A 52 -0.05 -13.39 5.45
C THR A 52 0.03 -13.02 3.96
N GLY A 53 1.19 -13.20 3.34
CA GLY A 53 1.45 -12.74 1.98
C GLY A 53 1.62 -11.22 1.89
N GLN A 54 1.80 -10.51 3.00
CA GLN A 54 2.04 -9.07 3.02
C GLN A 54 3.41 -8.74 2.44
N CYS A 55 3.43 -7.93 1.39
CA CYS A 55 4.66 -7.39 0.81
C CYS A 55 5.24 -6.28 1.68
N GLN A 56 6.55 -6.08 1.63
CA GLN A 56 7.19 -4.93 2.26
C GLN A 56 7.00 -3.70 1.38
N CYS A 57 6.24 -2.71 1.86
CA CYS A 57 5.88 -1.53 1.09
C CYS A 57 6.87 -0.38 1.29
N LYS A 58 7.08 0.40 0.24
CA LYS A 58 7.80 1.67 0.28
C LYS A 58 7.01 2.72 1.07
N PRO A 59 7.66 3.82 1.51
CA PRO A 59 6.97 4.90 2.22
C PRO A 59 5.73 5.41 1.47
N GLY A 60 4.65 5.65 2.20
CA GLY A 60 3.39 6.14 1.65
C GLY A 60 2.58 5.12 0.85
N VAL A 61 3.04 3.88 0.71
CA VAL A 61 2.36 2.80 0.00
C VAL A 61 1.75 1.80 0.98
N GLY A 62 0.58 1.27 0.67
CA GLY A 62 -0.13 0.28 1.46
C GLY A 62 -0.77 -0.82 0.60
N GLY A 63 -1.65 -1.59 1.25
CA GLY A 63 -2.25 -2.79 0.67
C GLY A 63 -1.33 -4.02 0.81
N ARG A 64 -1.92 -5.21 0.69
CA ARG A 64 -1.15 -6.47 0.79
C ARG A 64 -0.04 -6.56 -0.25
N ASN A 65 -0.32 -6.01 -1.43
CA ASN A 65 0.54 -6.07 -2.59
C ASN A 65 1.39 -4.80 -2.77
N CYS A 66 1.27 -3.77 -1.93
CA CYS A 66 1.96 -2.48 -2.10
C CYS A 66 1.63 -1.79 -3.45
N ASP A 67 0.36 -1.73 -3.78
CA ASP A 67 -0.20 -1.23 -5.04
C ASP A 67 -1.16 -0.05 -4.86
N VAL A 68 -1.31 0.47 -3.64
CA VAL A 68 -2.16 1.63 -3.33
C VAL A 68 -1.42 2.64 -2.47
N CYS A 69 -1.72 3.93 -2.64
CA CYS A 69 -1.22 4.95 -1.72
C CYS A 69 -2.01 4.94 -0.41
N LEU A 70 -1.30 5.14 0.71
CA LEU A 70 -1.91 5.36 2.01
C LEU A 70 -2.60 6.73 2.06
N PRO A 71 -3.57 6.94 2.97
CA PRO A 71 -4.13 8.26 3.22
C PRO A 71 -3.04 9.31 3.48
N GLY A 72 -3.17 10.47 2.82
CA GLY A 72 -2.15 11.52 2.85
C GLY A 72 -1.02 11.34 1.82
N TYR A 73 -1.13 10.38 0.90
CA TYR A 73 -0.20 10.18 -0.19
C TYR A 73 -0.92 9.98 -1.54
N TRP A 74 -0.22 10.26 -2.63
CA TRP A 74 -0.72 10.17 -4.01
C TRP A 74 0.40 9.81 -5.00
N ASP A 75 0.05 9.54 -6.26
CA ASP A 75 1.00 9.33 -7.37
C ASP A 75 2.01 8.18 -7.11
N LEU A 76 1.49 6.96 -7.03
CA LEU A 76 2.29 5.75 -6.89
C LEU A 76 3.27 5.59 -8.06
N ASN A 77 4.56 5.56 -7.74
CA ASN A 77 5.64 5.39 -8.69
C ASN A 77 6.71 4.43 -8.14
N VAL A 78 7.83 4.31 -8.86
CA VAL A 78 8.94 3.42 -8.48
C VAL A 78 9.54 3.75 -7.11
N ASP A 79 9.43 4.96 -6.60
CA ASP A 79 9.96 5.36 -5.28
C ASP A 79 8.93 5.26 -4.15
N GLY A 80 7.68 4.90 -4.48
CA GLY A 80 6.55 4.86 -3.55
C GLY A 80 5.50 5.91 -3.91
N CYS A 81 4.78 6.42 -2.91
CA CYS A 81 3.81 7.49 -3.12
C CYS A 81 4.35 8.83 -2.58
N LYS A 82 3.96 9.92 -3.24
CA LYS A 82 4.29 11.30 -2.83
C LYS A 82 3.35 11.76 -1.72
N PRO A 83 3.82 12.52 -0.72
CA PRO A 83 2.92 13.10 0.28
C PRO A 83 1.99 14.15 -0.34
N CYS A 84 0.76 14.24 0.15
CA CYS A 84 -0.16 15.33 -0.18
C CYS A 84 0.43 16.67 0.28
N GLN A 85 0.20 17.73 -0.49
CA GLN A 85 0.69 19.09 -0.19
C GLN A 85 -0.46 20.03 0.18
N CYS A 86 -1.30 19.56 1.10
CA CYS A 86 -2.51 20.27 1.49
C CYS A 86 -2.26 21.31 2.57
N ASP A 87 -2.93 22.45 2.48
CA ASP A 87 -2.97 23.44 3.54
C ASP A 87 -3.72 22.86 4.74
N ARG A 88 -3.06 22.88 5.91
CA ARG A 88 -3.56 22.26 7.13
C ARG A 88 -4.80 22.93 7.72
N PHE A 89 -5.08 24.18 7.34
CA PHE A 89 -6.22 24.96 7.82
C PHE A 89 -7.35 24.97 6.78
N GLY A 90 -7.02 24.86 5.50
CA GLY A 90 -7.98 24.82 4.39
C GLY A 90 -8.51 23.44 4.00
N THR A 91 -7.96 22.36 4.55
CA THR A 91 -8.28 20.97 4.13
C THR A 91 -9.12 20.23 5.17
N VAL A 92 -10.06 19.41 4.71
CA VAL A 92 -10.83 18.53 5.59
C VAL A 92 -9.89 17.56 6.31
N ARG A 93 -9.97 17.53 7.65
CA ARG A 93 -9.15 16.63 8.46
C ARG A 93 -9.83 15.28 8.53
N ASP A 94 -9.18 14.26 7.99
CA ASP A 94 -9.57 12.88 8.22
C ASP A 94 -9.10 12.45 9.63
N LEU A 95 -9.83 11.52 10.28
CA LEU A 95 -9.54 11.02 11.62
C LEU A 95 -8.23 10.21 11.72
N SER A 96 -7.50 10.03 10.61
CA SER A 96 -6.19 9.42 10.55
C SER A 96 -5.13 10.33 11.17
N ASN A 97 -4.13 9.72 11.81
CA ASN A 97 -3.03 10.41 12.49
C ASN A 97 -2.13 11.27 11.56
N THR A 98 -2.40 11.30 10.24
CA THR A 98 -1.74 12.15 9.24
C THR A 98 -2.55 13.40 8.86
N GLY A 99 -3.85 13.45 9.17
CA GLY A 99 -4.67 14.66 9.26
C GLY A 99 -4.95 15.44 7.95
N LEU A 100 -4.41 15.03 6.81
CA LEU A 100 -4.57 15.68 5.50
C LEU A 100 -4.84 14.61 4.45
N SER A 101 -6.02 14.66 3.82
CA SER A 101 -6.40 13.72 2.77
C SER A 101 -6.50 14.44 1.43
N CYS A 102 -5.94 13.80 0.41
CA CYS A 102 -6.04 14.22 -0.98
C CYS A 102 -6.41 13.02 -1.85
N ASP A 103 -6.90 13.28 -3.05
CA ASP A 103 -7.16 12.25 -4.03
C ASP A 103 -5.87 11.49 -4.40
N ALA A 104 -5.89 10.17 -4.27
CA ALA A 104 -4.69 9.33 -4.40
C ALA A 104 -4.08 9.30 -5.81
N GLN A 105 -4.81 9.75 -6.83
CA GLN A 105 -4.33 9.78 -8.22
C GLN A 105 -3.86 11.18 -8.62
N THR A 106 -4.63 12.21 -8.27
CA THR A 106 -4.42 13.59 -8.72
C THR A 106 -3.64 14.43 -7.72
N GLY A 107 -3.63 14.04 -6.43
CA GLY A 107 -3.04 14.82 -5.35
C GLY A 107 -3.90 16.01 -4.91
N ARG A 108 -5.10 16.17 -5.46
CA ARG A 108 -6.00 17.29 -5.14
C ARG A 108 -6.57 17.15 -3.73
N CYS A 109 -6.38 18.19 -2.93
CA CYS A 109 -6.85 18.23 -1.55
C CYS A 109 -8.36 18.41 -1.46
N TYR A 110 -8.96 17.80 -0.45
CA TYR A 110 -10.37 18.03 -0.13
C TYR A 110 -10.48 19.31 0.71
N CYS A 111 -11.00 20.38 0.13
CA CYS A 111 -11.07 21.68 0.82
C CYS A 111 -12.29 21.79 1.73
N ILE A 112 -12.15 22.54 2.82
CA ILE A 112 -13.29 23.00 3.62
C ILE A 112 -14.10 24.05 2.86
N GLU A 113 -15.32 24.31 3.32
CA GLU A 113 -16.20 25.31 2.70
C GLU A 113 -15.57 26.71 2.70
N GLY A 114 -15.69 27.43 1.57
CA GLY A 114 -15.11 28.76 1.37
C GLY A 114 -13.60 28.78 1.04
N VAL A 115 -12.97 27.61 0.88
CA VAL A 115 -11.56 27.46 0.51
C VAL A 115 -11.43 26.69 -0.80
N ARG A 116 -10.50 27.12 -1.66
CA ARG A 116 -10.27 26.58 -3.00
C ARG A 116 -8.79 26.39 -3.31
N GLY A 117 -8.53 25.86 -4.51
CA GLY A 117 -7.19 25.53 -5.01
C GLY A 117 -6.85 24.06 -4.83
N GLU A 118 -5.88 23.56 -5.58
CA GLU A 118 -5.45 22.15 -5.51
C GLU A 118 -4.87 21.77 -4.14
N ARG A 119 -4.39 22.78 -3.39
CA ARG A 119 -3.82 22.65 -2.04
C ARG A 119 -4.70 23.24 -0.95
N CYS A 120 -5.88 23.76 -1.27
CA CYS A 120 -6.75 24.47 -0.32
C CYS A 120 -6.08 25.67 0.37
N ASP A 121 -5.26 26.43 -0.38
CA ASP A 121 -4.45 27.55 0.12
C ASP A 121 -5.03 28.93 -0.24
N GLN A 122 -6.24 28.97 -0.82
CA GLN A 122 -6.89 30.20 -1.27
C GLN A 122 -8.30 30.31 -0.71
N CYS A 123 -8.64 31.44 -0.10
CA CYS A 123 -10.04 31.76 0.18
C CYS A 123 -10.79 32.06 -1.12
N GLU A 124 -12.07 31.73 -1.14
CA GLU A 124 -13.00 32.29 -2.12
C GLU A 124 -13.13 33.81 -1.94
N GLU A 125 -13.58 34.52 -2.98
CA GLU A 125 -13.56 35.99 -3.05
C GLU A 125 -14.33 36.68 -1.90
N TYR A 126 -15.29 35.99 -1.29
CA TYR A 126 -16.12 36.49 -0.19
C TYR A 126 -15.67 36.04 1.21
N TYR A 127 -14.60 35.25 1.29
CA TYR A 127 -14.09 34.69 2.54
C TYR A 127 -12.76 35.33 2.92
N THR A 128 -12.54 35.54 4.22
CA THR A 128 -11.27 36.02 4.77
C THR A 128 -10.83 35.11 5.91
N ILE A 129 -9.52 35.00 6.13
CA ILE A 129 -8.97 34.30 7.28
C ILE A 129 -9.35 35.12 8.52
N VAL A 130 -10.11 34.50 9.42
CA VAL A 130 -10.40 35.08 10.74
C VAL A 130 -9.32 34.57 11.68
N GLU A 131 -8.44 35.46 12.16
CA GLU A 131 -7.42 35.14 13.16
C GLU A 131 -8.03 34.79 14.53
#